data_AF-A0A090MF83-F1
#
_entry.id   AF-A0A090MF83-F1
#
_cell.length_a   1.000
_cell.length_b   1.000
_cell.length_c   1.000
_cell.angle_alpha   90.00
_cell.angle_beta   90.00
_cell.angle_gamma   90.00
#
_symmetry.space_group_name_H-M   'P 1'
#
loop_
_entity.id
_entity.type
_entity.pdbx_description
1 polymer ?
#
loop_
_entity_poly.entity_id
_entity_poly.type
_entity_poly.pdbx_seq_one_letter_code
_entity_poly.pdbx_strand_id
1 'polypeptide(L)'
;MITVCTSPAPILLIVMAMTQAPPPSPIPATPTPLIISGNTVVPAHQLAMLDASGGPFDSINWRVFPPPQAAFTGRRNGAGYDFAGTPGVYTVWAVGAYIQDAKAATTDDSVSVVLQAPAPAPVPTPGPGPTPTPEPTPPPTPTPPPLTPVLTAKVWAVAVYDTGNMLALPQSQRDLRASPTIASSLASLDAVWRTYDVGSPTIQGATWQAEIKKVGVPCLILLEQVSPSTARIASSAPLPADEASVVAAVAKARGK
;
A
#
# COMPACT_ATOMS: atom_id res chain seq x y z
N MET A 1 -83.28 -77.76 -3.73
CA MET A 1 -83.12 -77.20 -5.08
C MET A 1 -83.22 -75.69 -4.95
N ILE A 2 -82.07 -75.01 -4.83
CA ILE A 2 -81.96 -73.55 -4.93
C ILE A 2 -80.69 -73.31 -5.75
N THR A 3 -80.88 -72.70 -6.92
CA THR A 3 -79.87 -72.33 -7.91
C THR A 3 -79.63 -70.82 -7.79
N VAL A 4 -78.52 -70.35 -8.38
CA VAL A 4 -78.25 -68.97 -8.85
C VAL A 4 -77.55 -68.08 -7.79
N CYS A 5 -76.48 -67.33 -8.06
CA CYS A 5 -75.54 -67.21 -9.18
C CYS A 5 -74.31 -66.45 -8.67
N THR A 6 -73.15 -66.77 -9.22
CA THR A 6 -71.92 -65.98 -9.17
C THR A 6 -72.01 -64.78 -10.14
N SER A 7 -71.61 -63.58 -9.72
CA SER A 7 -71.23 -62.50 -10.64
C SER A 7 -70.23 -61.53 -9.96
N PRO A 8 -69.10 -61.18 -10.61
CA PRO A 8 -68.02 -60.37 -10.04
C PRO A 8 -68.18 -58.86 -10.30
N ALA A 9 -67.54 -58.06 -9.45
CA ALA A 9 -67.53 -56.59 -9.45
C ALA A 9 -66.98 -55.97 -10.76
N PRO A 10 -67.45 -54.77 -11.18
CA PRO A 10 -66.93 -54.10 -12.37
C PRO A 10 -65.59 -53.40 -12.09
N ILE A 11 -64.60 -53.69 -12.94
CA ILE A 11 -63.30 -53.00 -13.01
C ILE A 11 -63.50 -51.68 -13.78
N LEU A 12 -63.23 -50.57 -13.10
CA LEU A 12 -63.25 -49.21 -13.67
C LEU A 12 -62.02 -49.03 -14.58
N LEU A 13 -62.23 -49.02 -15.89
CA LEU A 13 -61.19 -48.78 -16.90
C LEU A 13 -60.91 -47.27 -17.00
N ILE A 14 -59.90 -46.78 -16.28
CA ILE A 14 -59.38 -45.42 -16.45
C ILE A 14 -58.52 -45.39 -17.71
N VAL A 15 -59.05 -44.82 -18.79
CA VAL A 15 -58.27 -44.47 -19.98
C VAL A 15 -57.46 -43.21 -19.65
N MET A 16 -56.21 -43.40 -19.22
CA MET A 16 -55.24 -42.29 -19.13
C MET A 16 -54.86 -41.85 -20.54
N ALA A 17 -55.36 -40.67 -20.93
CA ALA A 17 -54.88 -39.98 -22.12
C ALA A 17 -53.39 -39.65 -21.95
N MET A 18 -52.54 -40.26 -22.76
CA MET A 18 -51.12 -39.91 -22.81
C MET A 18 -50.96 -38.60 -23.57
N THR A 19 -50.87 -37.49 -22.83
CA THR A 19 -50.40 -36.21 -23.34
C THR A 19 -48.97 -36.37 -23.85
N GLN A 20 -48.76 -36.20 -25.16
CA GLN A 20 -47.43 -36.14 -25.76
C GLN A 20 -46.57 -35.10 -25.05
N ALA A 21 -45.33 -35.47 -24.73
CA ALA A 21 -44.34 -34.57 -24.16
C ALA A 21 -44.04 -33.42 -25.15
N PRO A 22 -43.85 -32.17 -24.67
CA PRO A 22 -43.44 -31.07 -25.51
C PRO A 22 -42.09 -31.38 -26.18
N PRO A 23 -41.82 -30.85 -27.40
CA PRO A 23 -40.55 -31.07 -28.08
C PRO A 23 -39.39 -30.61 -27.19
N PRO A 24 -38.22 -31.29 -27.24
CA PRO A 24 -37.07 -30.93 -26.43
C PRO A 24 -36.71 -29.46 -26.67
N SER A 25 -36.55 -28.72 -25.58
CA SER A 25 -36.10 -27.33 -25.55
C SER A 25 -34.87 -27.12 -26.44
N PRO A 26 -34.73 -25.93 -27.07
CA PRO A 26 -33.61 -25.64 -27.95
C PRO A 26 -32.28 -25.92 -27.26
N ILE A 27 -31.36 -26.52 -28.01
CA ILE A 27 -29.97 -26.82 -27.66
C ILE A 27 -29.39 -25.69 -26.79
N PRO A 28 -28.74 -25.97 -25.64
CA PRO A 28 -28.15 -24.93 -24.82
C PRO A 28 -27.20 -24.09 -25.67
N ALA A 29 -27.43 -22.78 -25.69
CA ALA A 29 -26.63 -21.83 -26.45
C ALA A 29 -25.14 -22.03 -26.10
N THR A 30 -24.30 -22.11 -27.12
CA THR A 30 -22.84 -22.14 -26.94
C THR A 30 -22.44 -20.96 -26.04
N PRO A 31 -21.72 -21.18 -24.93
CA PRO A 31 -21.35 -20.10 -24.03
C PRO A 31 -20.53 -19.05 -24.78
N THR A 32 -20.84 -17.77 -24.56
CA THR A 32 -20.10 -16.67 -25.19
C THR A 32 -18.72 -16.58 -24.52
N PRO A 33 -17.62 -16.47 -25.28
CA PRO A 33 -16.28 -16.37 -24.70
C PRO A 33 -16.17 -15.19 -23.73
N LEU A 34 -15.30 -15.33 -22.75
CA LEU A 34 -14.96 -14.23 -21.84
C LEU A 34 -14.25 -13.13 -22.62
N ILE A 35 -14.66 -11.89 -22.38
CA ILE A 35 -14.02 -10.72 -23.01
C ILE A 35 -13.76 -9.69 -21.92
N ILE A 36 -12.49 -9.29 -21.77
CA ILE A 36 -12.08 -8.16 -20.96
C ILE A 36 -12.21 -6.88 -21.80
N SER A 37 -12.85 -5.87 -21.23
CA SER A 37 -12.98 -4.54 -21.82
C SER A 37 -12.69 -3.46 -20.77
N GLY A 38 -12.40 -2.23 -21.21
CA GLY A 38 -12.10 -1.12 -20.32
C GLY A 38 -10.93 -0.27 -20.79
N ASN A 39 -10.37 0.53 -19.88
CA ASN A 39 -9.26 1.42 -20.20
C ASN A 39 -7.91 0.69 -20.19
N THR A 40 -7.31 0.54 -21.37
CA THR A 40 -5.99 -0.10 -21.54
C THR A 40 -4.83 0.89 -21.49
N VAL A 41 -5.13 2.20 -21.52
CA VAL A 41 -4.15 3.27 -21.26
C VAL A 41 -4.75 4.17 -20.19
N VAL A 42 -4.08 4.22 -19.04
CA VAL A 42 -4.56 4.89 -17.84
C VAL A 42 -3.64 6.06 -17.53
N PRO A 43 -4.14 7.30 -17.56
CA PRO A 43 -3.39 8.47 -17.15
C PRO A 43 -2.88 8.37 -15.71
N ALA A 44 -1.83 9.12 -15.42
CA ALA A 44 -1.36 9.26 -14.04
C ALA A 44 -2.51 9.70 -13.11
N HIS A 45 -2.51 9.17 -11.89
CA HIS A 45 -3.51 9.45 -10.86
C HIS A 45 -4.94 8.95 -11.16
N GLN A 46 -5.11 8.03 -12.12
CA GLN A 46 -6.39 7.37 -12.39
C GLN A 46 -6.31 5.86 -12.11
N LEU A 47 -7.48 5.22 -11.93
CA LEU A 47 -7.60 3.77 -11.79
C LEU A 47 -7.73 3.10 -13.16
N ALA A 48 -7.08 1.97 -13.33
CA ALA A 48 -7.48 1.00 -14.34
C ALA A 48 -8.83 0.43 -13.92
N MET A 49 -9.80 0.43 -14.84
CA MET A 49 -11.17 0.00 -14.66
C MET A 49 -11.51 -0.96 -15.80
N LEU A 50 -11.62 -2.24 -15.46
CA LEU A 50 -11.89 -3.31 -16.39
C LEU A 50 -13.23 -3.97 -16.08
N ASP A 51 -13.84 -4.51 -17.12
CA ASP A 51 -15.03 -5.35 -17.08
C ASP A 51 -14.79 -6.65 -17.79
N ALA A 52 -15.36 -7.71 -17.24
CA ALA A 52 -15.56 -8.95 -17.95
C ALA A 52 -16.98 -9.01 -18.52
N SER A 53 -17.10 -9.51 -19.75
CA SER A 53 -18.37 -9.77 -20.42
C SER A 53 -18.33 -11.14 -21.11
N GLY A 54 -19.48 -11.59 -21.62
CA GLY A 54 -19.69 -12.95 -22.14
C GLY A 54 -20.56 -13.78 -21.19
N GLY A 55 -20.44 -15.10 -21.26
CA GLY A 55 -21.07 -16.01 -20.30
C GLY A 55 -22.30 -16.76 -20.83
N PRO A 56 -23.03 -17.44 -19.93
CA PRO A 56 -23.02 -17.25 -18.48
C PRO A 56 -21.75 -17.74 -17.75
N PHE A 57 -21.35 -17.04 -16.69
CA PHE A 57 -20.26 -17.42 -15.79
C PHE A 57 -20.76 -17.46 -14.33
N ASP A 58 -20.40 -18.50 -13.59
CA ASP A 58 -20.72 -18.64 -12.17
C ASP A 58 -19.76 -17.82 -11.29
N SER A 59 -18.53 -17.63 -11.75
CA SER A 59 -17.53 -16.78 -11.09
C SER A 59 -16.47 -16.29 -12.05
N ILE A 60 -15.82 -15.18 -11.69
CA ILE A 60 -14.70 -14.59 -12.44
C ILE A 60 -13.53 -14.36 -11.49
N ASN A 61 -12.37 -14.93 -11.82
CA ASN A 61 -11.12 -14.74 -11.09
C ASN A 61 -10.20 -13.79 -11.87
N TRP A 62 -9.78 -12.71 -11.22
CA TRP A 62 -8.88 -11.73 -11.80
C TRP A 62 -7.46 -11.89 -11.27
N ARG A 63 -6.47 -11.79 -12.16
CA ARG A 63 -5.03 -11.82 -11.83
C ARG A 63 -4.31 -10.72 -12.60
N VAL A 64 -3.37 -10.04 -11.94
CA VAL A 64 -2.60 -8.95 -12.55
C VAL A 64 -1.12 -9.16 -12.29
N PHE A 65 -0.30 -8.94 -13.32
CA PHE A 65 1.15 -9.03 -13.24
C PHE A 65 1.82 -7.83 -13.92
N PRO A 66 2.81 -7.17 -13.28
CA PRO A 66 3.26 -7.38 -11.90
C PRO A 66 2.15 -7.06 -10.87
N PRO A 67 2.27 -7.50 -9.60
CA PRO A 67 1.25 -7.24 -8.59
C PRO A 67 0.98 -5.72 -8.46
N PRO A 68 -0.29 -5.29 -8.50
CA PRO A 68 -0.64 -3.90 -8.34
C PRO A 68 -0.47 -3.45 -6.89
N GLN A 69 -0.36 -2.13 -6.66
CA GLN A 69 -0.28 -1.56 -5.31
C GLN A 69 -1.61 -1.68 -4.57
N ALA A 70 -2.72 -1.56 -5.30
CA ALA A 70 -4.06 -1.74 -4.78
C ALA A 70 -4.98 -2.32 -5.87
N ALA A 71 -5.91 -3.19 -5.47
CA ALA A 71 -6.90 -3.79 -6.35
C ALA A 71 -8.25 -3.94 -5.65
N PHE A 72 -9.33 -3.77 -6.40
CA PHE A 72 -10.71 -3.87 -5.95
C PHE A 72 -11.47 -4.80 -6.90
N THR A 73 -12.04 -5.87 -6.35
CA THR A 73 -12.86 -6.85 -7.07
C THR A 73 -14.33 -6.64 -6.74
N GLY A 74 -15.24 -6.97 -7.67
CA GLY A 74 -16.67 -7.04 -7.38
C GLY A 74 -17.47 -5.76 -7.65
N ARG A 75 -16.87 -4.76 -8.30
CA ARG A 75 -17.61 -3.60 -8.84
C ARG A 75 -18.52 -4.10 -9.99
N ARG A 76 -19.72 -3.55 -10.14
CA ARG A 76 -20.71 -3.89 -11.21
C ARG A 76 -21.07 -5.39 -11.25
N ASN A 77 -21.83 -5.86 -10.25
CA ASN A 77 -22.37 -7.23 -10.17
C ASN A 77 -21.32 -8.34 -10.30
N GLY A 78 -20.14 -8.17 -9.70
CA GLY A 78 -19.11 -9.22 -9.67
C GLY A 78 -18.22 -9.34 -10.93
N ALA A 79 -18.50 -8.56 -11.98
CA ALA A 79 -17.77 -8.64 -13.26
C ALA A 79 -16.70 -7.57 -13.45
N GLY A 80 -16.60 -6.58 -12.57
CA GLY A 80 -15.62 -5.49 -12.66
C GLY A 80 -14.36 -5.73 -11.82
N TYR A 81 -13.24 -5.22 -12.33
CA TYR A 81 -11.95 -5.20 -11.66
C TYR A 81 -11.26 -3.85 -11.82
N ASP A 82 -10.95 -3.21 -10.69
CA ASP A 82 -10.25 -1.93 -10.67
C ASP A 82 -8.89 -2.08 -9.98
N PHE A 83 -7.84 -1.45 -10.51
CA PHE A 83 -6.53 -1.46 -9.84
C PHE A 83 -5.71 -0.19 -10.07
N ALA A 84 -4.72 0.00 -9.19
CA ALA A 84 -3.73 1.06 -9.27
C ALA A 84 -2.32 0.49 -9.05
N GLY A 85 -1.32 1.10 -9.67
CA GLY A 85 0.07 0.67 -9.55
C GLY A 85 1.05 1.74 -10.01
N THR A 86 2.34 1.40 -9.92
CA THR A 86 3.41 2.22 -10.48
C THR A 86 3.27 2.36 -11.99
N PRO A 87 3.72 3.48 -12.60
CA PRO A 87 3.77 3.59 -14.05
C PRO A 87 4.48 2.41 -14.70
N GLY A 88 3.89 1.83 -15.74
CA GLY A 88 4.38 0.61 -16.35
C GLY A 88 3.30 -0.17 -17.09
N VAL A 89 3.70 -1.32 -17.63
CA VAL A 89 2.81 -2.24 -18.35
C VAL A 89 2.40 -3.37 -17.41
N TYR A 90 1.09 -3.61 -17.34
CA TYR A 90 0.47 -4.68 -16.57
C TYR A 90 -0.24 -5.64 -17.51
N THR A 91 -0.06 -6.94 -17.32
CA THR A 91 -0.89 -7.97 -17.94
C THR A 91 -1.98 -8.35 -16.98
N VAL A 92 -3.22 -8.24 -17.42
CA VAL A 92 -4.41 -8.62 -16.66
C VAL A 92 -5.02 -9.86 -17.29
N TRP A 93 -5.23 -10.89 -16.47
CA TRP A 93 -5.95 -12.11 -16.83
C TRP A 93 -7.27 -12.18 -16.08
N ALA A 94 -8.32 -12.55 -16.79
CA ALA A 94 -9.60 -12.95 -16.20
C ALA A 94 -9.86 -14.41 -16.56
N VAL A 95 -10.34 -15.19 -15.60
CA VAL A 95 -10.78 -16.57 -15.81
C VAL A 95 -12.23 -16.68 -15.36
N GLY A 96 -13.12 -16.93 -16.29
CA GLY A 96 -14.53 -17.23 -16.04
C GLY A 96 -14.72 -18.72 -15.85
N ALA A 97 -15.35 -19.13 -14.75
CA ALA A 97 -15.72 -20.52 -14.49
C ALA A 97 -17.24 -20.69 -14.60
N TYR A 98 -17.69 -21.80 -15.20
CA TYR A 98 -19.11 -22.09 -15.43
C TYR A 98 -19.37 -23.60 -15.44
N ILE A 99 -20.64 -24.01 -15.29
CA ILE A 99 -21.08 -25.39 -15.51
C ILE A 99 -21.67 -25.57 -16.91
N GLN A 100 -21.16 -26.55 -17.65
CA GLN A 100 -21.70 -26.99 -18.93
C GLN A 100 -21.86 -28.51 -18.92
N ASP A 101 -23.06 -29.00 -19.29
CA ASP A 101 -23.38 -30.44 -19.30
C ASP A 101 -23.01 -31.18 -18.00
N ALA A 102 -23.31 -30.54 -16.86
CA ALA A 102 -22.97 -31.01 -15.51
C ALA A 102 -21.46 -31.17 -15.23
N LYS A 103 -20.60 -30.52 -16.02
CA LYS A 103 -19.15 -30.46 -15.82
C LYS A 103 -18.68 -29.03 -15.62
N ALA A 104 -17.68 -28.84 -14.77
CA ALA A 104 -17.01 -27.55 -14.64
C ALA A 104 -16.17 -27.27 -15.90
N ALA A 105 -16.31 -26.06 -16.42
CA ALA A 105 -15.57 -25.54 -17.55
C ALA A 105 -15.04 -24.13 -17.23
N THR A 106 -13.99 -23.73 -17.94
CA THR A 106 -13.36 -22.42 -17.78
C THR A 106 -13.09 -21.79 -19.13
N THR A 107 -13.09 -20.47 -19.18
CA THR A 107 -12.59 -19.67 -20.30
C THR A 107 -11.77 -18.52 -19.74
N ASP A 108 -10.76 -18.08 -20.47
CA ASP A 108 -9.91 -16.97 -20.09
C ASP A 108 -9.82 -15.90 -21.18
N ASP A 109 -9.43 -14.71 -20.76
CA ASP A 109 -9.01 -13.63 -21.63
C ASP A 109 -7.91 -12.82 -20.95
N SER A 110 -7.15 -12.07 -21.73
CA SER A 110 -6.04 -11.26 -21.23
C SER A 110 -5.90 -9.94 -21.96
N VAL A 111 -5.54 -8.90 -21.22
CA VAL A 111 -5.30 -7.58 -21.79
C VAL A 111 -4.06 -6.92 -21.17
N SER A 112 -3.33 -6.16 -21.97
CA SER A 112 -2.25 -5.29 -21.48
C SER A 112 -2.81 -3.91 -21.14
N VAL A 113 -2.52 -3.44 -19.92
CA VAL A 113 -2.88 -2.12 -19.43
C VAL A 113 -1.61 -1.33 -19.17
N VAL A 114 -1.54 -0.11 -19.70
CA VAL A 114 -0.41 0.82 -19.52
C VAL A 114 -0.79 1.91 -18.54
N LEU A 115 -0.14 1.96 -17.38
CA LEU A 115 -0.23 3.07 -16.43
C LEU A 115 0.81 4.12 -16.79
N GLN A 116 0.37 5.34 -17.09
CA GLN A 116 1.25 6.42 -17.52
C GLN A 116 1.92 7.12 -16.33
N ALA A 117 3.16 7.55 -16.55
CA ALA A 117 3.85 8.41 -15.61
C ALA A 117 3.23 9.82 -15.62
N PRO A 118 3.24 10.54 -14.49
CA PRO A 118 2.82 11.93 -14.47
C PRO A 118 3.70 12.75 -15.42
N ALA A 119 3.07 13.68 -16.13
CA ALA A 119 3.81 14.62 -16.96
C ALA A 119 4.75 15.46 -16.09
N PRO A 120 5.97 15.78 -16.56
CA PRO A 120 6.86 16.68 -15.83
C PRO A 120 6.15 18.01 -15.60
N ALA A 121 6.24 18.52 -14.37
CA ALA A 121 5.71 19.83 -14.05
C ALA A 121 6.36 20.89 -14.95
N PRO A 122 5.62 21.91 -15.41
CA PRO A 122 6.21 23.00 -16.18
C PRO A 122 7.32 23.65 -15.34
N VAL A 123 8.47 23.86 -15.96
CA VAL A 123 9.54 24.64 -15.36
C VAL A 123 8.98 26.04 -15.08
N PRO A 124 9.06 26.55 -13.84
CA PRO A 124 8.61 27.91 -13.56
C PRO A 124 9.38 28.87 -14.46
N THR A 125 8.65 29.66 -15.24
CA THR A 125 9.25 30.74 -16.03
C THR A 125 9.90 31.71 -15.04
N PRO A 126 11.17 32.10 -15.22
CA PRO A 126 11.74 33.16 -14.43
C PRO A 126 10.82 34.38 -14.54
N GLY A 127 10.24 34.80 -13.42
CA GLY A 127 9.48 36.04 -13.38
C GLY A 127 10.39 37.21 -13.80
N PRO A 128 9.82 38.32 -14.29
CA PRO A 128 10.61 39.52 -14.54
C PRO A 128 11.36 39.87 -13.26
N GLY A 129 12.69 39.95 -13.38
CA GLY A 129 13.54 40.34 -12.28
C GLY A 129 13.08 41.69 -11.73
N PRO A 130 13.07 41.89 -10.41
CA PRO A 130 12.69 43.17 -9.84
C PRO A 130 13.59 44.27 -10.41
N THR A 131 12.98 45.35 -10.87
CA THR A 131 13.65 46.63 -11.14
C THR A 131 14.49 47.03 -9.93
N PRO A 132 15.72 47.54 -10.13
CA PRO A 132 16.60 47.89 -9.01
C PRO A 132 15.93 48.98 -8.16
N THR A 133 15.57 48.60 -6.93
CA THR A 133 15.25 49.53 -5.86
C THR A 133 16.54 50.21 -5.40
N PRO A 134 16.56 51.52 -5.11
CA PRO A 134 17.75 52.19 -4.59
C PRO A 134 18.27 51.47 -3.34
N GLU A 135 19.59 51.28 -3.33
CA GLU A 135 20.34 50.54 -2.32
C GLU A 135 20.10 51.09 -0.91
N PRO A 136 19.46 50.33 -0.01
CA PRO A 136 19.59 50.57 1.41
C PRO A 136 20.97 50.07 1.85
N THR A 137 21.63 50.89 2.65
CA THR A 137 22.92 50.61 3.31
C THR A 137 23.04 49.15 3.74
N PRO A 138 24.18 48.46 3.45
CA PRO A 138 24.31 47.03 3.68
C PRO A 138 24.03 46.71 5.15
N PRO A 139 23.07 45.81 5.46
CA PRO A 139 22.99 45.22 6.77
C PRO A 139 24.26 44.37 6.99
N PRO A 140 24.69 44.18 8.24
CA PRO A 140 25.90 43.42 8.54
C PRO A 140 25.83 42.05 7.88
N THR A 141 26.91 41.72 7.15
CA THR A 141 27.13 40.42 6.52
C THR A 141 26.69 39.31 7.48
N PRO A 142 25.72 38.45 7.13
CA PRO A 142 25.42 37.29 7.96
C PRO A 142 26.70 36.48 8.06
N THR A 143 27.20 36.35 9.29
CA THR A 143 28.25 35.39 9.64
C THR A 143 27.89 34.07 8.98
N PRO A 144 28.80 33.43 8.22
CA PRO A 144 28.53 32.14 7.61
C PRO A 144 27.94 31.22 8.68
N PRO A 145 26.84 30.50 8.38
CA PRO A 145 26.28 29.56 9.33
C PRO A 145 27.41 28.64 9.80
N PRO A 146 27.50 28.32 11.10
CA PRO A 146 28.53 27.43 11.59
C PRO A 146 28.51 26.18 10.72
N LEU A 147 29.67 25.82 10.18
CA LEU A 147 29.87 24.58 9.44
C LEU A 147 29.40 23.45 10.36
N THR A 148 28.15 22.98 10.19
CA THR A 148 27.69 21.79 10.86
C THR A 148 28.53 20.65 10.30
N PRO A 149 29.32 19.96 11.13
CA PRO A 149 30.15 18.86 10.65
C PRO A 149 29.23 17.82 10.00
N VAL A 150 29.45 17.59 8.71
CA VAL A 150 28.70 16.61 7.94
C VAL A 150 29.16 15.22 8.35
N LEU A 151 28.23 14.38 8.80
CA LEU A 151 28.54 13.02 9.23
C LEU A 151 28.69 12.09 8.01
N THR A 152 29.92 11.70 7.73
CA THR A 152 30.28 10.87 6.57
C THR A 152 30.36 9.38 6.92
N ALA A 153 30.66 9.05 8.18
CA ALA A 153 30.71 7.67 8.67
C ALA A 153 29.32 7.11 9.03
N LYS A 154 29.28 5.84 9.45
CA LYS A 154 28.06 5.19 9.96
C LYS A 154 27.55 5.94 11.18
N VAL A 155 26.23 6.19 11.21
CA VAL A 155 25.57 6.93 12.29
C VAL A 155 24.65 6.01 13.08
N TRP A 156 24.56 6.20 14.40
CA TRP A 156 23.46 5.67 15.19
C TRP A 156 22.57 6.82 15.65
N ALA A 157 21.30 6.76 15.26
CA ALA A 157 20.26 7.66 15.73
C ALA A 157 19.61 7.03 16.96
N VAL A 158 19.88 7.60 18.13
CA VAL A 158 19.48 7.05 19.41
C VAL A 158 18.40 7.92 20.03
N ALA A 159 17.18 7.41 20.10
CA ALA A 159 16.12 8.04 20.88
C ALA A 159 16.14 7.54 22.32
N VAL A 160 16.16 8.48 23.26
CA VAL A 160 16.09 8.20 24.70
C VAL A 160 14.74 8.66 25.23
N TYR A 161 14.04 7.75 25.89
CA TYR A 161 12.72 7.98 26.49
C TYR A 161 12.78 7.83 28.00
N ASP A 162 11.86 8.48 28.70
CA ASP A 162 11.50 8.14 30.07
C ASP A 162 10.25 7.26 30.01
N THR A 163 10.43 5.94 30.13
CA THR A 163 9.30 5.01 30.04
C THR A 163 8.24 5.27 31.10
N GLY A 164 8.63 5.79 32.27
CA GLY A 164 7.72 6.15 33.36
C GLY A 164 6.82 7.35 33.03
N ASN A 165 7.24 8.20 32.10
CA ASN A 165 6.51 9.42 31.71
C ASN A 165 6.09 9.45 30.23
N MET A 166 6.07 8.29 29.56
CA MET A 166 5.71 8.21 28.13
C MET A 166 4.30 8.75 27.83
N LEU A 167 3.35 8.57 28.74
CA LEU A 167 1.95 8.98 28.53
C LEU A 167 1.78 10.51 28.43
N ALA A 168 2.73 11.28 28.96
CA ALA A 168 2.73 12.74 28.83
C ALA A 168 3.19 13.22 27.44
N LEU A 169 3.79 12.35 26.63
CA LEU A 169 4.29 12.70 25.30
C LEU A 169 3.16 12.70 24.25
N PRO A 170 3.27 13.54 23.21
CA PRO A 170 2.43 13.42 22.01
C PRO A 170 2.42 12.00 21.46
N GLN A 171 1.26 11.53 20.99
CA GLN A 171 1.09 10.17 20.46
C GLN A 171 2.13 9.84 19.37
N SER A 172 2.36 10.78 18.44
CA SER A 172 3.33 10.62 17.36
C SER A 172 4.76 10.37 17.86
N GLN A 173 5.15 10.97 19.00
CA GLN A 173 6.46 10.73 19.61
C GLN A 173 6.53 9.39 20.35
N ARG A 174 5.41 8.92 20.91
CA ARG A 174 5.33 7.56 21.49
C ARG A 174 5.48 6.49 20.40
N ASP A 175 4.85 6.71 19.26
CA ASP A 175 4.81 5.76 18.15
C ASP A 175 6.20 5.53 17.53
N LEU A 176 7.10 6.52 17.60
CA LEU A 176 8.51 6.39 17.18
C LEU A 176 9.24 5.21 17.83
N ARG A 177 8.89 4.86 19.07
CA ARG A 177 9.53 3.74 19.78
C ARG A 177 9.13 2.39 19.18
N ALA A 178 7.92 2.28 18.66
CA ALA A 178 7.36 1.06 18.10
C ALA A 178 7.22 1.13 16.56
N SER A 179 7.80 2.15 15.91
CA SER A 179 7.65 2.35 14.48
C SER A 179 8.23 1.16 13.71
N PRO A 180 7.43 0.52 12.81
CA PRO A 180 7.90 -0.57 11.98
C PRO A 180 8.79 -0.10 10.81
N THR A 181 8.76 1.19 10.47
CA THR A 181 9.40 1.74 9.27
C THR A 181 10.66 2.55 9.55
N ILE A 182 10.79 3.15 10.73
CA ILE A 182 11.87 4.12 11.02
C ILE A 182 13.27 3.55 10.84
N ALA A 183 13.48 2.28 11.19
CA ALA A 183 14.75 1.61 11.03
C ALA A 183 15.15 1.49 9.55
N SER A 184 14.20 1.12 8.68
CA SER A 184 14.41 1.04 7.24
C SER A 184 14.56 2.41 6.59
N SER A 185 13.76 3.40 7.04
CA SER A 185 13.85 4.79 6.60
C SER A 185 15.26 5.36 6.87
N LEU A 186 15.80 5.14 8.08
CA LEU A 186 17.14 5.58 8.44
C LEU A 186 18.26 4.74 7.83
N ALA A 187 18.03 3.45 7.55
CA ALA A 187 19.00 2.62 6.85
C ALA A 187 19.31 3.16 5.44
N SER A 188 18.32 3.76 4.75
CA SER A 188 18.55 4.46 3.47
C SER A 188 19.52 5.65 3.60
N LEU A 189 19.66 6.18 4.82
CA LEU A 189 20.59 7.24 5.20
C LEU A 189 21.83 6.70 5.92
N ASP A 190 22.20 5.41 5.79
CA ASP A 190 23.34 4.78 6.49
C ASP A 190 23.35 5.03 8.01
N ALA A 191 22.15 5.15 8.58
CA ALA A 191 21.93 5.38 9.98
C ALA A 191 21.17 4.20 10.60
N VAL A 192 21.53 3.85 11.83
CA VAL A 192 20.90 2.77 12.59
C VAL A 192 20.04 3.37 13.68
N TRP A 193 18.75 3.05 13.67
CA TRP A 193 17.83 3.44 14.73
C TRP A 193 18.05 2.61 16.00
N ARG A 194 18.06 3.28 17.16
CA ARG A 194 18.04 2.64 18.47
C ARG A 194 17.16 3.41 19.43
N THR A 195 16.53 2.69 20.34
CA THR A 195 15.72 3.27 21.41
C THR A 195 16.24 2.78 22.75
N TYR A 196 16.42 3.69 23.69
CA TYR A 196 16.77 3.35 25.07
C TYR A 196 15.82 4.04 26.05
N ASP A 197 15.71 3.42 27.22
CA ASP A 197 15.16 4.07 28.40
C ASP A 197 16.26 4.87 29.11
N VAL A 198 15.90 6.00 29.71
CA VAL A 198 16.82 6.86 30.49
C VAL A 198 17.48 6.12 31.65
N GLY A 199 16.81 5.11 32.23
CA GLY A 199 17.34 4.23 33.27
C GLY A 199 18.28 3.12 32.77
N SER A 200 18.45 2.96 31.46
CA SER A 200 19.31 1.90 30.91
C SER A 200 20.78 2.09 31.31
N PRO A 201 21.52 1.02 31.67
CA PRO A 201 22.93 1.12 32.07
C PRO A 201 23.81 1.85 31.05
N THR A 202 23.53 1.70 29.75
CA THR A 202 24.23 2.43 28.68
C THR A 202 24.03 3.94 28.79
N ILE A 203 22.81 4.37 29.11
CA ILE A 203 22.41 5.77 29.21
C ILE A 203 22.83 6.40 30.55
N GLN A 204 23.05 5.59 31.58
CA GLN A 204 23.55 6.03 32.89
C GLN A 204 25.04 6.44 32.88
N GLY A 205 25.77 6.19 31.79
CA GLY A 205 27.15 6.66 31.65
C GLY A 205 27.26 8.19 31.72
N ALA A 206 28.34 8.69 32.33
CA ALA A 206 28.52 10.13 32.61
C ALA A 206 28.37 11.02 31.38
N THR A 207 28.90 10.60 30.23
CA THR A 207 28.81 11.36 28.96
C THR A 207 27.36 11.47 28.47
N TRP A 208 26.59 10.38 28.54
CA TRP A 208 25.18 10.37 28.14
C TRP A 208 24.33 11.25 29.05
N GLN A 209 24.54 11.15 30.36
CA GLN A 209 23.84 11.96 31.34
C GLN A 209 24.16 13.45 31.20
N ALA A 210 25.40 13.81 30.87
CA ALA A 210 25.78 15.19 30.61
C ALA A 210 25.02 15.79 29.41
N GLU A 211 24.83 15.02 28.34
CA GLU A 211 24.05 15.46 27.16
C GLU A 211 22.55 15.50 27.43
N ILE A 212 22.02 14.49 28.10
CA ILE A 212 20.60 14.42 28.45
C ILE A 212 20.20 15.57 29.36
N LYS A 213 21.05 15.98 30.31
CA LYS A 213 20.80 17.14 31.17
C LYS A 213 20.73 18.46 30.40
N LYS A 214 21.44 18.59 29.27
CA LYS A 214 21.40 19.80 28.42
C LYS A 214 20.10 19.89 27.64
N VAL A 215 19.61 18.75 27.15
CA VAL A 215 18.55 18.69 26.13
C VAL A 215 17.18 18.34 26.73
N GLY A 216 17.14 17.57 27.81
CA GLY A 216 15.93 16.99 28.38
C GLY A 216 15.50 15.70 27.66
N VAL A 217 14.61 14.93 28.31
CA VAL A 217 14.04 13.69 27.77
C VAL A 217 12.58 13.96 27.39
N PRO A 218 12.08 13.50 26.22
CA PRO A 218 12.76 12.65 25.25
C PRO A 218 13.73 13.42 24.35
N CYS A 219 14.85 12.78 24.01
CA CYS A 219 15.86 13.36 23.12
C CYS A 219 16.28 12.39 22.02
N LEU A 220 16.75 12.97 20.92
CA LEU A 220 17.49 12.29 19.86
C LEU A 220 18.97 12.63 20.00
N ILE A 221 19.81 11.59 20.09
CA ILE A 221 21.27 11.72 20.14
C ILE A 221 21.84 11.00 18.93
N LEU A 222 22.66 11.72 18.16
CA LEU A 222 23.36 11.15 17.01
C LEU A 222 24.78 10.78 17.41
N LEU A 223 25.12 9.51 17.19
CA LEU A 223 26.48 8.99 17.36
C LEU A 223 27.12 8.82 15.99
N GLU A 224 28.33 9.32 15.84
CA GLU A 224 29.16 9.07 14.66
C GLU A 224 30.21 8.01 14.99
N GLN A 225 30.37 7.05 14.09
CA GLN A 225 31.45 6.07 14.19
C GLN A 225 32.81 6.73 13.97
N VAL A 226 33.70 6.61 14.96
CA VAL A 226 35.08 7.11 14.88
C VAL A 226 36.04 5.96 14.55
N SER A 227 35.75 4.76 15.05
CA SER A 227 36.49 3.52 14.73
C SER A 227 35.53 2.32 14.76
N PRO A 228 35.97 1.12 14.34
CA PRO A 228 35.13 -0.09 14.39
C PRO A 228 34.51 -0.37 15.77
N SER A 229 35.17 0.03 16.85
CA SER A 229 34.73 -0.21 18.24
C SER A 229 34.37 1.06 19.02
N THR A 230 34.53 2.26 18.44
CA THR A 230 34.26 3.52 19.15
C THR A 230 33.37 4.46 18.34
N ALA A 231 32.44 5.09 19.05
CA ALA A 231 31.58 6.13 18.52
C ALA A 231 31.67 7.37 19.43
N ARG A 232 31.49 8.54 18.86
CA ARG A 232 31.39 9.81 19.60
C ARG A 232 29.99 10.38 19.45
N ILE A 233 29.54 11.14 20.43
CA ILE A 233 28.31 11.94 20.30
C ILE A 233 28.61 13.10 19.34
N ALA A 234 27.91 13.13 18.22
CA ALA A 234 28.02 14.18 17.22
C ALA A 234 27.06 15.34 17.52
N SER A 235 25.83 15.02 17.96
CA SER A 235 24.83 16.01 18.34
C SER A 235 23.77 15.42 19.27
N SER A 236 23.08 16.30 19.98
CA SER A 236 21.96 16.00 20.86
C SER A 236 20.89 17.08 20.69
N ALA A 237 19.62 16.69 20.60
CA ALA A 237 18.48 17.60 20.43
C ALA A 237 17.20 16.97 20.99
N PRO A 238 16.16 17.76 21.32
CA PRO A 238 14.88 17.21 21.72
C PRO A 238 14.35 16.25 20.65
N LEU A 239 13.63 15.21 21.06
CA LEU A 239 13.10 14.23 20.12
C LEU A 239 12.17 14.96 19.14
N PRO A 240 12.34 14.80 17.82
CA PRO A 240 11.42 15.38 16.84
C PRO A 240 9.99 14.87 17.01
N ALA A 241 9.02 15.58 16.43
CA ALA A 241 7.60 15.31 16.66
C ALA A 241 7.11 13.97 16.07
N ASP A 242 7.72 13.51 14.98
CA ASP A 242 7.30 12.36 14.19
C ASP A 242 8.48 11.74 13.41
N GLU A 243 8.21 10.64 12.72
CA GLU A 243 9.23 9.87 11.99
C GLU A 243 9.85 10.68 10.84
N ALA A 244 9.04 11.42 10.09
CA ALA A 244 9.51 12.25 8.99
C ALA A 244 10.51 13.31 9.49
N SER A 245 10.23 13.91 10.64
CA SER A 245 11.09 14.89 11.28
C SER A 245 12.39 14.27 11.81
N VAL A 246 12.35 13.03 12.31
CA VAL A 246 13.57 12.29 12.68
C VAL A 246 14.43 12.03 11.44
N VAL A 247 13.84 11.53 10.36
CA VAL A 247 14.54 11.25 9.10
C VAL A 247 15.16 12.53 8.54
N ALA A 248 14.43 13.65 8.55
CA ALA A 248 14.93 14.95 8.11
C ALA A 248 16.09 15.45 8.98
N ALA A 249 16.01 15.26 10.31
CA ALA A 249 17.10 15.64 11.22
C ALA A 249 18.39 14.85 10.93
N VAL A 250 18.27 13.55 10.67
CA VAL A 250 19.42 12.70 10.30
C VAL A 250 19.95 13.06 8.91
N ALA A 251 19.07 13.28 7.93
CA ALA A 251 19.45 13.70 6.57
C ALA A 251 20.25 15.01 6.61
N LYS A 252 19.76 16.00 7.37
CA LYS A 252 20.45 17.28 7.59
C LYS A 252 21.83 17.09 8.22
N ALA A 253 21.96 16.22 9.24
CA ALA A 253 23.25 15.92 9.86
C ALA A 253 24.25 15.25 8.90
N ARG A 254 23.73 14.55 7.87
CA ARG A 254 24.52 13.95 6.79
C ARG A 254 24.69 14.84 5.56
N GLY A 255 24.15 16.06 5.56
CA GLY A 255 24.21 16.97 4.40
C GLY A 255 23.42 16.46 3.18
N LYS A 256 22.34 15.70 3.41
CA LYS A 256 21.42 15.17 2.40
C LYS A 256 20.07 15.88 2.43
#